data_AF-A0A966JE64-F1
#
_entry.id   AF-A0A966JE64-F1
#
_cell.length_a   1.000
_cell.length_b   1.000
_cell.length_c   1.000
_cell.angle_alpha   90.00
_cell.angle_beta   90.00
_cell.angle_gamma   90.00
#
_symmetry.space_group_name_H-M   'P 1'
#
loop_
_entity.id
_entity.type
_entity.pdbx_description
1 polymer ?
#
loop_
_entity_poly.entity_id
_entity_poly.type
_entity_poly.pdbx_seq_one_letter_code
_entity_poly.pdbx_strand_id
1 'polypeptide(L)'
;MSYKDLLGGKGANLAEMTTVLGLPVPPGFTVSTDACRAYMHGGWPEGLDAEVTRHVAKLEKTMGRRLGDANDPLLVSVRSGAKFSMPGMMDTV
;
A
#
# COMPACT_ATOMS: atom_id res chain seq x y z
N MET A 1 12.60 -16.38 -2.12
CA MET A 1 12.13 -15.91 -0.80
C MET A 1 10.81 -15.19 -0.99
N SER A 2 9.77 -15.56 -0.26
CA SER A 2 8.44 -14.99 -0.46
C SER A 2 8.36 -13.62 0.20
N TYR A 3 8.17 -12.54 -0.57
CA TYR A 3 7.93 -11.18 -0.06
C TYR A 3 6.65 -11.06 0.78
N LYS A 4 5.88 -12.14 0.95
CA LYS A 4 4.69 -12.22 1.80
C LYS A 4 4.95 -11.84 3.25
N ASP A 5 6.17 -12.04 3.74
CA ASP A 5 6.51 -11.68 5.12
C ASP A 5 6.59 -10.16 5.29
N LEU A 6 7.10 -9.45 4.29
CA LEU A 6 7.27 -7.99 4.29
C LEU A 6 6.03 -7.25 3.79
N LEU A 7 5.36 -7.75 2.75
CA LEU A 7 4.27 -7.08 2.04
C LEU A 7 2.87 -7.63 2.40
N GLY A 8 2.81 -8.72 3.16
CA GLY A 8 1.59 -9.50 3.31
C GLY A 8 1.22 -10.25 2.03
N GLY A 9 0.20 -11.10 2.10
CA GLY A 9 -0.26 -11.92 0.98
C GLY A 9 -0.80 -11.08 -0.18
N LYS A 10 -1.61 -10.05 0.12
CA LYS A 10 -2.20 -9.17 -0.92
C LYS A 10 -1.15 -8.30 -1.60
N GLY A 11 -0.28 -7.65 -0.83
CA GLY A 11 0.78 -6.79 -1.37
C GLY A 11 1.77 -7.59 -2.22
N ALA A 12 2.17 -8.77 -1.76
CA ALA A 12 3.04 -9.67 -2.54
C ALA A 12 2.39 -10.13 -3.86
N ASN A 13 1.11 -10.51 -3.83
CA ASN A 13 0.41 -10.92 -5.05
C ASN A 13 0.25 -9.74 -6.03
N LEU A 14 -0.06 -8.53 -5.56
CA LEU A 14 -0.13 -7.34 -6.42
C LEU A 14 1.23 -7.02 -7.06
N ALA A 15 2.32 -7.16 -6.30
CA ALA A 15 3.68 -6.98 -6.82
C ALA A 15 4.02 -8.04 -7.88
N GLU A 16 3.61 -9.30 -7.68
CA GLU A 16 3.81 -10.38 -8.66
C GLU A 16 2.98 -10.15 -9.93
N MET A 17 1.71 -9.78 -9.78
CA MET A 17 0.82 -9.49 -10.91
C MET A 17 1.35 -8.34 -11.78
N THR A 18 1.93 -7.31 -11.16
CA THR A 18 2.45 -6.14 -11.88
C THR A 18 3.83 -6.37 -12.48
N THR A 19 4.77 -6.99 -11.75
CA THR A 19 6.18 -7.05 -12.16
C THR A 19 6.53 -8.34 -12.91
N VAL A 20 5.93 -9.47 -12.56
CA VAL A 20 6.24 -10.78 -13.16
C VAL A 20 5.24 -11.12 -14.26
N LEU A 21 3.95 -10.93 -14.00
CA LEU A 21 2.88 -11.31 -14.92
C LEU A 21 2.48 -10.19 -15.89
N GLY A 22 2.88 -8.94 -15.63
CA GLY A 22 2.58 -7.79 -16.48
C GLY A 22 1.07 -7.50 -16.64
N LEU A 23 0.26 -7.90 -15.67
CA LEU A 23 -1.19 -7.71 -15.72
C LEU A 23 -1.55 -6.23 -15.50
N PRO A 24 -2.65 -5.74 -16.10
CA PRO A 24 -3.10 -4.36 -15.95
C PRO A 24 -3.73 -4.13 -14.58
N VAL A 25 -2.90 -4.06 -13.55
CA VAL A 25 -3.30 -3.75 -12.18
C VAL A 25 -3.19 -2.24 -11.97
N PRO A 26 -4.20 -1.57 -11.39
CA PRO A 26 -4.10 -0.16 -11.03
C PRO A 26 -2.87 0.11 -10.14
N PRO A 27 -2.13 1.20 -10.38
CA PRO A 27 -0.93 1.51 -9.61
C PRO A 27 -1.27 1.78 -8.14
N GLY A 28 -0.33 1.48 -7.27
CA GLY A 28 -0.46 1.67 -5.83
C GLY A 28 0.86 1.34 -5.12
N PHE A 29 0.82 1.31 -3.80
CA PHE A 29 1.95 0.91 -2.97
C PHE A 29 1.47 0.14 -1.74
N THR A 30 2.39 -0.57 -1.10
CA THR A 30 2.12 -1.35 0.13
C THR A 30 2.97 -0.80 1.26
N VAL A 31 2.33 -0.49 2.39
CA VAL A 31 3.03 -0.23 3.65
C VAL A 31 3.41 -1.57 4.27
N SER A 32 4.68 -1.73 4.64
CA SER A 32 5.23 -3.02 5.05
C SER A 32 4.67 -3.50 6.40
N THR A 33 4.77 -4.81 6.63
CA THR A 33 4.46 -5.41 7.94
C THR A 33 5.44 -4.94 9.02
N ASP A 34 6.66 -4.52 8.66
CA ASP A 34 7.62 -3.92 9.58
C ASP A 34 7.15 -2.56 10.10
N ALA A 35 6.59 -1.71 9.24
CA ALA A 35 6.02 -0.43 9.67
C ALA A 35 4.86 -0.66 10.66
N CYS A 36 4.04 -1.70 10.41
CA CYS A 36 2.99 -2.11 11.35
C CYS A 36 3.57 -2.60 12.69
N ARG A 37 4.62 -3.44 12.68
CA ARG A 37 5.31 -3.87 13.90
C ARG A 37 5.88 -2.69 14.69
N ALA A 38 6.58 -1.77 14.01
CA ALA A 38 7.10 -0.56 14.63
C ALA A 38 5.97 0.27 15.28
N TYR A 39 4.85 0.44 14.57
CA TYR A 39 3.65 1.09 15.12
C TYR A 39 3.13 0.43 16.40
N MET A 40 3.01 -0.90 16.41
CA MET A 40 2.53 -1.63 17.59
C MET A 40 3.49 -1.56 18.79
N HIS A 41 4.80 -1.45 18.55
CA HIS A 41 5.81 -1.45 19.61
C HIS A 41 6.12 -0.06 20.18
N GLY A 42 6.01 0.99 19.37
CA GLY A 42 6.49 2.32 19.75
C GLY A 42 5.67 3.48 19.23
N GLY A 43 4.51 3.23 18.61
CA GLY A 43 3.72 4.26 17.95
C GLY A 43 4.23 4.60 16.55
N TRP A 44 3.70 5.69 15.99
CA TRP A 44 3.92 6.07 14.59
C TRP A 44 5.43 6.12 14.22
N PRO A 45 5.89 5.30 13.25
CA PRO A 45 7.32 5.24 12.93
C PRO A 45 7.85 6.56 12.38
N GLU A 46 9.04 6.95 12.83
CA GLU A 46 9.74 8.13 12.33
C GLU A 46 9.98 8.01 10.82
N GLY A 47 9.67 9.08 10.08
CA GLY A 47 9.87 9.14 8.62
C GLY A 47 8.79 8.45 7.78
N LEU A 48 7.86 7.70 8.38
CA LEU A 48 6.80 7.02 7.63
C LEU A 48 5.94 8.00 6.82
N ASP A 49 5.61 9.16 7.39
CA ASP A 49 4.84 10.19 6.68
C ASP A 49 5.55 10.71 5.44
N ALA A 50 6.87 10.90 5.52
CA ALA A 50 7.67 11.34 4.39
C ALA A 50 7.70 10.28 3.27
N GLU A 51 7.82 9.00 3.64
CA GLU A 51 7.76 7.90 2.68
C GLU A 51 6.39 7.77 2.02
N VAL A 52 5.32 7.78 2.81
CA VAL A 52 3.94 7.75 2.30
C VAL A 52 3.68 8.93 1.36
N THR A 53 4.06 10.14 1.77
CA THR A 53 3.93 11.36 0.94
C THR A 53 4.67 11.21 -0.40
N ARG A 54 5.91 10.69 -0.38
CA ARG A 54 6.70 10.43 -1.60
C ARG A 54 5.99 9.43 -2.52
N HIS A 55 5.39 8.38 -1.97
CA HIS A 55 4.68 7.35 -2.75
C HIS A 55 3.33 7.82 -3.27
N VAL A 56 2.61 8.66 -2.51
CA VAL A 56 1.40 9.34 -2.99
C VAL A 56 1.73 10.26 -4.16
N ALA A 57 2.75 11.11 -4.05
CA ALA A 57 3.16 11.99 -5.14
C ALA A 57 3.55 11.22 -6.43
N LYS A 58 4.17 10.04 -6.28
CA LYS A 58 4.45 9.15 -7.40
C LYS A 58 3.17 8.59 -8.02
N LEU A 59 2.21 8.18 -7.19
CA LEU A 59 0.91 7.67 -7.64
C LEU A 59 0.12 8.76 -8.39
N GLU A 60 0.07 9.98 -7.86
CA GLU A 60 -0.54 11.13 -8.51
C GLU A 60 0.06 11.39 -9.89
N LYS A 61 1.39 11.37 -10.00
CA LYS A 61 2.09 11.53 -11.28
C LYS A 61 1.76 10.41 -12.26
N THR A 62 1.69 9.17 -11.80
CA THR A 62 1.35 8.03 -12.67
C THR A 62 -0.10 8.06 -13.14
N MET A 63 -1.02 8.50 -12.28
CA MET A 63 -2.45 8.56 -12.59
C MET A 63 -2.87 9.85 -13.30
N GLY A 64 -2.04 10.90 -13.25
CA GLY A 64 -2.38 12.22 -13.79
C GLY A 64 -3.45 12.96 -12.97
N ARG A 65 -3.67 12.56 -11.71
CA ARG A 65 -4.70 13.10 -10.80
C ARG A 65 -4.12 13.38 -9.43
N ARG A 66 -4.76 14.25 -8.64
CA ARG A 66 -4.28 14.64 -7.30
C ARG A 66 -5.23 14.26 -6.18
N LEU A 67 -4.69 13.77 -5.08
CA LEU A 67 -5.48 13.42 -3.91
C LEU A 67 -6.00 14.70 -3.26
N GLY A 68 -7.32 14.79 -3.09
CA GLY A 68 -7.98 15.98 -2.55
C GLY A 68 -8.24 17.11 -3.56
N ASP A 69 -7.99 16.90 -4.86
CA ASP A 69 -8.41 17.86 -5.90
C ASP A 69 -9.94 17.91 -6.01
N ALA A 70 -10.51 19.12 -6.03
CA ALA A 70 -11.96 19.30 -6.06
C ALA A 70 -12.59 19.04 -7.44
N ASN A 71 -11.79 19.11 -8.52
CA ASN A 71 -12.27 19.01 -9.90
C ASN A 71 -11.94 17.64 -10.53
N ASP A 72 -10.73 17.10 -10.32
CA ASP A 72 -10.34 15.75 -10.79
C ASP A 72 -9.57 14.97 -9.71
N PRO A 73 -10.27 14.43 -8.70
CA PRO A 73 -9.64 13.77 -7.57
C PRO A 73 -9.00 12.42 -7.96
N LEU A 74 -7.82 12.17 -7.41
CA LEU A 74 -7.30 10.82 -7.24
C LEU A 74 -8.05 10.16 -6.07
N LEU A 75 -8.76 9.08 -6.36
CA LEU A 75 -9.37 8.23 -5.34
C LEU A 75 -8.49 7.01 -5.10
N VAL A 76 -8.39 6.60 -3.85
CA VAL A 76 -7.59 5.44 -3.42
C VAL A 76 -8.47 4.48 -2.65
N SER A 77 -8.11 3.19 -2.68
CA SER A 77 -8.66 2.19 -1.76
C SER A 77 -7.59 1.79 -0.76
N VAL A 78 -7.97 1.63 0.50
CA VAL A 78 -7.07 1.19 1.57
C VAL A 78 -7.49 -0.20 2.01
N ARG A 79 -6.58 -1.17 1.85
CA ARG A 79 -6.87 -2.59 2.07
C ARG A 79 -5.87 -3.19 3.03
N SER A 80 -6.37 -3.71 4.15
CA SER A 80 -5.56 -4.46 5.10
C SER A 80 -5.05 -5.77 4.47
N GLY A 81 -3.80 -6.15 4.78
CA GLY A 81 -3.17 -7.35 4.26
C GLY A 81 -2.09 -7.87 5.22
N ALA A 82 -2.29 -9.08 5.74
CA ALA A 82 -1.30 -9.78 6.56
C ALA A 82 -0.64 -10.91 5.76
N LYS A 83 0.42 -11.51 6.31
CA LYS A 83 1.10 -12.69 5.73
C LYS A 83 0.11 -13.83 5.50
N PHE A 84 -0.74 -14.08 6.49
CA PHE A 84 -1.82 -15.06 6.43
C PHE A 84 -3.17 -14.35 6.40
N SER A 85 -4.17 -14.96 5.77
CA SER A 85 -5.52 -14.43 5.80
C SER A 85 -6.06 -14.50 7.23
N MET A 86 -6.44 -13.36 7.79
CA MET A 86 -7.03 -13.27 9.13
C MET A 86 -8.46 -12.75 9.01
N PRO A 87 -9.49 -13.55 9.35
CA PRO A 87 -10.86 -13.05 9.53
C PRO A 87 -10.88 -11.97 10.63
N GLY A 88 -11.60 -10.87 10.43
CA GLY A 88 -11.71 -9.77 11.40
C GLY A 88 -10.66 -8.67 11.28
N MET A 89 -9.83 -8.65 10.23
CA MET A 89 -9.02 -7.49 9.88
C MET A 89 -9.88 -6.31 9.38
N MET A 90 -9.35 -5.09 9.51
CA MET A 90 -9.98 -3.85 9.06
C MET A 90 -10.61 -3.99 7.67
N ASP A 91 -11.86 -3.51 7.56
CA ASP A 91 -12.61 -3.46 6.31
C ASP A 91 -11.89 -2.65 5.23
N THR A 92 -12.19 -2.95 3.97
CA THR A 92 -11.68 -2.15 2.84
C THR A 92 -12.42 -0.81 2.82
N VAL A 93 -11.66 0.28 2.77
CA VAL A 93 -12.14 1.65 2.60
C VAL A 93 -11.87 2.13 1.18
#